data_AF-A0A2V7BWG1-F1
#
_entry.id   AF-A0A2V7BWG1-F1
#
_cell.length_a   1.000
_cell.length_b   1.000
_cell.length_c   1.000
_cell.angle_alpha   90.00
_cell.angle_beta   90.00
_cell.angle_gamma   90.00
#
_symmetry.space_group_name_H-M   'P 1'
#
loop_
_entity.id
_entity.type
_entity.pdbx_description
1 polymer ?
#
loop_
_entity_poly.entity_id
_entity_poly.type
_entity_poly.pdbx_seq_one_letter_code
_entity_poly.pdbx_strand_id
1 'polypeptide(L)'
;MSHEHANNRRTFIAGLATLGAGALLQGCRSASPQPAASAAAPHRIDVHHHVGPPTYVAALADKGVQQRPVIEWTPAKSLEDMDKGGVATAVASITTPGFSFVDAATARRLARECNEYSTRLGRDYPGRFGLFAAVPMPDVDGTLAEIAYALDTLKADGVGFFTSYGDKWLGDPAFTPVMEELNRRK
;
A
#
# COMPACT_ATOMS: atom_id res chain seq x y z
N MET A 1 56.29 -6.22 -16.92
CA MET A 1 55.80 -7.51 -17.43
C MET A 1 54.35 -7.62 -16.96
N SER A 2 53.40 -7.26 -17.82
CA SER A 2 52.00 -7.06 -17.43
C SER A 2 51.10 -7.60 -18.54
N HIS A 3 50.26 -8.58 -18.20
CA HIS A 3 49.20 -9.17 -19.01
C HIS A 3 47.87 -8.94 -18.25
N GLU A 4 46.87 -8.27 -18.82
CA GLU A 4 45.66 -8.80 -19.52
C GLU A 4 44.41 -8.55 -18.64
N HIS A 5 43.17 -8.33 -19.08
CA HIS A 5 42.54 -8.20 -20.39
C HIS A 5 41.25 -7.39 -20.17
N ALA A 6 40.95 -6.40 -21.01
CA ALA A 6 39.64 -5.75 -21.08
C ALA A 6 39.11 -5.93 -22.51
N ASN A 7 37.91 -6.49 -22.66
CA ASN A 7 37.30 -6.64 -23.98
C ASN A 7 36.01 -5.81 -24.10
N ASN A 8 36.09 -4.85 -25.00
CA ASN A 8 35.06 -3.91 -25.45
C ASN A 8 34.34 -4.53 -26.66
N ARG A 9 33.02 -4.39 -26.79
CA ARG A 9 32.31 -4.73 -28.05
C ARG A 9 31.39 -3.58 -28.45
N ARG A 10 32.02 -2.48 -28.85
CA ARG A 10 31.39 -1.36 -29.54
C ARG A 10 31.46 -1.59 -31.06
N THR A 11 30.31 -1.36 -31.69
CA THR A 11 30.15 -0.82 -33.06
C THR A 11 30.41 -1.78 -34.23
N PHE A 12 29.32 -2.25 -34.83
CA PHE A 12 29.31 -2.98 -36.10
C PHE A 12 29.07 -2.01 -37.27
N ILE A 13 30.17 -1.76 -37.99
CA ILE A 13 30.43 -1.45 -39.41
C ILE A 13 29.33 -0.85 -40.31
N ALA A 14 29.73 0.25 -40.98
CA ALA A 14 29.13 0.86 -42.16
C ALA A 14 29.64 0.23 -43.48
N GLY A 15 28.82 0.20 -44.54
CA GLY A 15 29.22 -0.25 -45.87
C GLY A 15 28.45 0.41 -47.04
N LEU A 16 29.17 1.31 -47.73
CA LEU A 16 29.15 1.80 -49.13
C LEU A 16 27.91 1.86 -50.05
N ALA A 17 27.89 2.96 -50.81
CA ALA A 17 26.89 3.46 -51.76
C ALA A 17 26.99 2.90 -53.19
N THR A 18 25.87 2.90 -53.92
CA THR A 18 25.82 2.96 -55.40
C THR A 18 24.65 3.83 -55.87
N LEU A 19 24.89 4.59 -56.95
CA LEU A 19 24.03 5.58 -57.59
C LEU A 19 22.83 4.95 -58.31
N GLY A 20 21.64 5.52 -58.12
CA GLY A 20 20.45 5.28 -58.93
C GLY A 20 19.54 6.50 -58.94
N ALA A 21 19.48 7.20 -60.07
CA ALA A 21 18.58 8.33 -60.29
C ALA A 21 17.20 7.81 -60.75
N GLY A 22 16.13 8.35 -60.16
CA GLY A 22 14.77 8.20 -60.70
C GLY A 22 13.68 8.01 -59.65
N ALA A 23 12.84 9.04 -59.50
CA ALA A 23 11.46 9.04 -58.99
C ALA A 23 11.16 8.34 -57.64
N LEU A 24 10.72 9.13 -56.65
CA LEU A 24 9.40 9.04 -56.02
C LEU A 24 9.38 9.94 -54.76
N LEU A 25 8.97 11.20 -54.94
CA LEU A 25 8.41 12.02 -53.86
C LEU A 25 7.06 11.40 -53.45
N GLN A 26 7.07 10.39 -52.60
CA GLN A 26 5.84 9.85 -52.01
C GLN A 26 6.14 9.20 -50.67
N GLY A 27 5.72 9.86 -49.60
CA GLY A 27 5.47 9.18 -48.34
C GLY A 27 6.28 9.62 -47.11
N CYS A 28 6.62 10.91 -46.96
CA CYS A 28 6.68 11.47 -45.62
C CYS A 28 5.25 11.49 -45.06
N ARG A 29 4.72 10.33 -44.66
CA ARG A 29 3.55 10.26 -43.79
C ARG A 29 4.03 10.84 -42.47
N SER A 30 3.69 12.10 -42.22
CA SER A 30 3.63 12.66 -40.89
C SER A 30 2.94 11.62 -40.03
N ALA A 31 3.67 10.95 -39.14
CA ALA A 31 3.04 10.12 -38.13
C ALA A 31 2.18 11.08 -37.32
N SER A 32 0.87 11.07 -37.57
CA SER A 32 -0.08 11.72 -36.69
C SER A 32 0.20 11.16 -35.29
N PRO A 33 0.42 11.99 -34.26
CA PRO A 33 0.53 11.47 -32.91
C PRO A 33 -0.72 10.63 -32.67
N GLN A 34 -0.53 9.31 -32.49
CA GLN A 34 -1.61 8.48 -31.99
C GLN A 34 -2.06 9.15 -30.70
N PRO A 35 -3.37 9.44 -30.53
CA PRO A 35 -3.85 9.88 -29.23
C PRO A 35 -3.35 8.83 -28.25
N ALA A 36 -2.58 9.26 -27.25
CA ALA A 36 -2.19 8.39 -26.16
C ALA A 36 -3.46 7.66 -25.73
N ALA A 37 -3.43 6.32 -25.76
CA ALA A 37 -4.58 5.52 -25.40
C ALA A 37 -5.13 6.11 -24.09
N SER A 38 -6.38 6.57 -24.11
CA SER A 38 -7.04 7.12 -22.93
C SER A 38 -6.80 6.10 -21.83
N ALA A 39 -6.09 6.51 -20.77
CA ALA A 39 -5.81 5.61 -19.66
C ALA A 39 -7.17 5.07 -19.21
N ALA A 40 -7.33 3.74 -19.32
CA ALA A 40 -8.58 3.10 -18.96
C ALA A 40 -8.94 3.52 -17.52
N ALA A 41 -10.24 3.70 -17.26
CA ALA A 41 -10.70 4.07 -15.93
C ALA A 41 -10.11 3.12 -14.87
N PRO A 42 -9.70 3.63 -13.69
CA PRO A 42 -9.25 2.79 -12.59
C PRO A 42 -10.28 1.71 -12.28
N HIS A 43 -9.84 0.46 -12.10
CA HIS A 43 -10.74 -0.68 -11.91
C HIS A 43 -10.21 -1.72 -10.91
N ARG A 44 -8.96 -1.59 -10.44
CA ARG A 44 -8.37 -2.53 -9.47
C ARG A 44 -8.77 -2.17 -8.05
N ILE A 45 -8.95 -3.19 -7.22
CA ILE A 45 -9.08 -3.04 -5.77
C ILE A 45 -7.77 -3.54 -5.15
N ASP A 46 -7.06 -2.65 -4.48
CA ASP A 46 -5.85 -2.96 -3.73
C ASP A 46 -6.20 -3.32 -2.29
N VAL A 47 -6.07 -4.58 -1.92
CA VAL A 47 -6.39 -5.10 -0.57
C VAL A 47 -5.18 -5.14 0.37
N HIS A 48 -4.03 -4.60 -0.07
CA HIS A 48 -2.79 -4.53 0.71
C HIS A 48 -2.22 -3.11 0.62
N HIS A 49 -2.96 -2.13 1.14
CA HIS A 49 -2.57 -0.73 1.12
C HIS A 49 -2.29 -0.21 2.52
N HIS A 50 -1.04 0.19 2.77
CA HIS A 50 -0.65 0.72 4.07
C HIS A 50 -0.76 2.24 4.12
N VAL A 51 -1.24 2.76 5.25
CA VAL A 51 -1.42 4.20 5.47
C VAL A 51 -0.65 4.67 6.70
N GLY A 52 -0.36 5.97 6.77
CA GLY A 52 0.30 6.61 7.91
C GLY A 52 -0.61 7.59 8.65
N PRO A 53 -1.51 7.13 9.53
CA PRO A 53 -2.34 8.02 10.33
C PRO A 53 -1.47 8.96 11.19
N PRO A 54 -1.82 10.25 11.32
CA PRO A 54 -0.96 11.23 12.00
C PRO A 54 -0.59 10.86 13.44
N THR A 55 -1.51 10.31 14.23
CA THR A 55 -1.23 9.94 15.63
C THR A 55 -0.32 8.71 15.73
N TYR A 56 -0.43 7.78 14.77
CA TYR A 56 0.49 6.65 14.63
C TYR A 56 1.90 7.10 14.26
N VAL A 57 2.02 7.97 13.25
CA VAL A 57 3.30 8.55 12.82
C VAL A 57 3.96 9.31 13.97
N ALA A 58 3.19 10.09 14.74
CA ALA A 58 3.70 10.79 15.92
C ALA A 58 4.20 9.82 17.01
N ALA A 59 3.46 8.73 17.26
CA ALA A 59 3.88 7.72 18.25
C ALA A 59 5.15 6.96 17.81
N LEU A 60 5.29 6.65 16.52
CA LEU A 60 6.51 6.06 15.97
C LEU A 60 7.71 7.00 16.19
N ALA A 61 7.54 8.30 15.91
CA ALA A 61 8.58 9.30 16.11
C ALA A 61 8.97 9.44 17.59
N ASP A 62 8.00 9.51 18.51
CA ASP A 62 8.23 9.58 19.96
C ASP A 62 9.06 8.39 20.48
N LYS A 63 8.83 7.20 19.93
CA LYS A 63 9.57 5.99 20.30
C LYS A 63 10.81 5.72 19.46
N GLY A 64 11.17 6.63 18.55
CA GLY A 64 12.34 6.49 17.67
C GLY A 64 12.24 5.33 16.67
N VAL A 65 11.04 4.82 16.41
CA VAL A 65 10.80 3.69 15.50
C VAL A 65 10.91 4.16 14.06
N GLN A 66 11.82 3.55 13.32
CA GLN A 66 12.05 3.89 11.91
C GLN A 66 11.09 3.10 11.01
N GLN A 67 10.13 3.79 10.40
CA GLN A 67 9.19 3.25 9.41
C GLN A 67 8.96 4.27 8.29
N ARG A 68 10.02 4.55 7.53
CA ARG A 68 10.05 5.65 6.55
C ARG A 68 8.85 5.66 5.58
N PRO A 69 8.44 4.53 4.97
CA PRO A 69 7.28 4.54 4.06
C PRO A 69 5.99 5.01 4.73
N VAL A 70 5.77 4.67 6.00
CA VAL A 70 4.60 5.09 6.78
C VAL A 70 4.71 6.56 7.18
N ILE A 71 5.90 7.01 7.58
CA ILE A 71 6.16 8.38 8.03
C ILE A 71 6.01 9.38 6.86
N GLU A 72 6.48 9.01 5.67
CA GLU A 72 6.45 9.90 4.49
C GLU A 72 5.15 9.78 3.68
N TRP A 73 4.25 8.86 4.07
CA TRP A 73 2.96 8.64 3.44
C TRP A 73 2.07 9.88 3.57
N THR A 74 1.37 10.21 2.49
CA THR A 74 0.28 11.20 2.51
C THR A 74 -0.86 10.72 1.63
N PRO A 75 -2.12 11.15 1.89
CA PRO A 75 -3.24 10.82 1.01
C PRO A 75 -2.99 11.25 -0.44
N ALA A 76 -2.40 12.43 -0.66
CA ALA A 76 -2.12 12.94 -2.01
C ALA A 76 -1.15 12.04 -2.79
N LYS A 77 -0.05 11.60 -2.16
CA LYS A 77 0.90 10.68 -2.81
C LYS A 77 0.27 9.32 -3.10
N SER A 78 -0.48 8.80 -2.14
CA SER A 78 -1.20 7.52 -2.28
C SER A 78 -2.19 7.56 -3.43
N LEU A 79 -3.00 8.62 -3.54
CA LEU A 79 -3.94 8.80 -4.65
C LEU A 79 -3.23 8.90 -6.01
N GLU A 80 -2.11 9.63 -6.08
CA GLU A 80 -1.31 9.72 -7.30
C GLU A 80 -0.77 8.34 -7.73
N ASP A 81 -0.26 7.55 -6.79
CA ASP A 81 0.24 6.20 -7.05
C ASP A 81 -0.90 5.24 -7.43
N MET A 82 -2.07 5.36 -6.79
CA MET A 82 -3.28 4.62 -7.16
C MET A 82 -3.71 4.93 -8.60
N ASP A 83 -3.74 6.21 -8.98
CA ASP A 83 -4.13 6.65 -10.33
C ASP A 83 -3.16 6.09 -11.39
N LYS A 84 -1.85 6.18 -11.14
CA LYS A 84 -0.81 5.58 -12.01
C LYS A 84 -0.95 4.06 -12.09
N GLY A 85 -1.31 3.42 -10.98
CA GLY A 85 -1.48 1.97 -10.86
C GLY A 85 -2.82 1.44 -11.38
N GLY A 86 -3.76 2.30 -11.79
CA GLY A 86 -5.13 1.90 -12.17
C GLY A 86 -5.94 1.33 -11.00
N VAL A 87 -5.61 1.72 -9.77
CA VAL A 87 -6.31 1.34 -8.53
C VAL A 87 -7.49 2.28 -8.30
N ALA A 88 -8.69 1.72 -8.39
CA ALA A 88 -9.92 2.44 -8.07
C ALA A 88 -10.03 2.66 -6.56
N THR A 89 -9.90 1.58 -5.80
CA THR A 89 -10.09 1.56 -4.35
C THR A 89 -8.93 0.85 -3.66
N ALA A 90 -8.42 1.44 -2.60
CA ALA A 90 -7.40 0.85 -1.73
C ALA A 90 -8.00 0.59 -0.34
N VAL A 91 -7.84 -0.62 0.19
CA VAL A 91 -8.29 -0.98 1.53
C VAL A 91 -7.17 -0.63 2.52
N ALA A 92 -7.36 0.46 3.26
CA ALA A 92 -6.37 0.99 4.18
C ALA A 92 -6.15 0.03 5.35
N SER A 93 -4.88 -0.17 5.71
CA SER A 93 -4.44 -1.03 6.81
C SER A 93 -3.20 -0.46 7.51
N ILE A 94 -2.99 -0.84 8.77
CA ILE A 94 -1.77 -0.51 9.52
C ILE A 94 -0.75 -1.63 9.35
N THR A 95 0.51 -1.26 9.09
CA THR A 95 1.62 -2.19 8.87
C THR A 95 2.51 -2.33 10.09
N THR A 96 3.57 -3.13 9.95
CA THR A 96 4.56 -3.34 11.01
C THR A 96 5.15 -2.00 11.47
N PRO A 97 5.41 -1.83 12.78
CA PRO A 97 5.37 -2.86 13.84
C PRO A 97 3.99 -3.11 14.47
N GLY A 98 2.90 -2.60 13.89
CA GLY A 98 1.60 -2.62 14.57
C GLY A 98 1.67 -1.73 15.80
N PHE A 99 1.32 -2.24 16.98
CA PHE A 99 1.36 -1.49 18.24
C PHE A 99 2.33 -2.07 19.28
N SER A 100 3.25 -2.94 18.88
CA SER A 100 4.16 -3.65 19.80
C SER A 100 5.19 -2.75 20.50
N PHE A 101 5.31 -1.49 20.08
CA PHE A 101 6.28 -0.51 20.60
C PHE A 101 5.71 0.39 21.71
N VAL A 102 4.48 0.12 22.16
CA VAL A 102 3.79 0.87 23.23
C VAL A 102 3.11 -0.07 24.22
N ASP A 103 2.71 0.45 25.38
CA ASP A 103 1.88 -0.29 26.34
C ASP A 103 0.46 -0.56 25.80
N ALA A 104 -0.24 -1.51 26.44
CA ALA A 104 -1.56 -1.95 26.00
C ALA A 104 -2.62 -0.82 26.00
N ALA A 105 -2.58 0.09 26.96
CA ALA A 105 -3.53 1.20 27.02
C ALA A 105 -3.33 2.18 25.85
N THR A 106 -2.08 2.47 25.53
CA THR A 106 -1.70 3.28 24.38
C THR A 106 -1.99 2.56 23.06
N ALA A 107 -1.77 1.24 22.98
CA ALA A 107 -2.12 0.43 21.80
C ALA A 107 -3.62 0.49 21.50
N ARG A 108 -4.49 0.34 22.51
CA ARG A 108 -5.95 0.49 22.35
C ARG A 108 -6.33 1.85 21.79
N ARG A 109 -5.76 2.93 22.34
CA ARG A 109 -6.02 4.30 21.89
C ARG A 109 -5.56 4.50 20.44
N LEU A 110 -4.33 4.09 20.11
CA LEU A 110 -3.78 4.25 18.76
C LEU A 110 -4.58 3.44 17.74
N ALA A 111 -5.00 2.21 18.05
CA ALA A 111 -5.84 1.41 17.17
C ALA A 111 -7.14 2.15 16.82
N ARG A 112 -7.83 2.69 17.83
CA ARG A 112 -9.04 3.51 17.64
C ARG A 112 -8.80 4.70 16.73
N GLU A 113 -7.78 5.50 17.04
CA GLU A 113 -7.46 6.72 16.28
C GLU A 113 -7.05 6.41 14.83
N CYS A 114 -6.31 5.32 14.61
CA CYS A 114 -5.97 4.84 13.27
C CYS A 114 -7.21 4.46 12.47
N ASN A 115 -8.11 3.68 13.08
CA ASN A 115 -9.33 3.22 12.43
C ASN A 115 -10.25 4.39 12.08
N GLU A 116 -10.42 5.35 13.00
CA GLU A 116 -11.20 6.56 12.75
C GLU A 116 -10.58 7.44 11.67
N TYR A 117 -9.26 7.59 11.65
CA TYR A 117 -8.57 8.31 10.58
C TYR A 117 -8.78 7.64 9.22
N SER A 118 -8.58 6.33 9.13
CA SER A 118 -8.77 5.58 7.88
C SER A 118 -10.23 5.61 7.42
N THR A 119 -11.19 5.61 8.34
CA THR A 119 -12.61 5.81 8.02
C THR A 119 -12.87 7.22 7.46
N ARG A 120 -12.20 8.25 8.00
CA ARG A 120 -12.25 9.61 7.43
C ARG A 120 -11.66 9.67 6.03
N LEU A 121 -10.61 8.91 5.70
CA LEU A 121 -10.09 8.86 4.33
C LEU A 121 -11.18 8.42 3.33
N GLY A 122 -12.00 7.41 3.67
CA GLY A 122 -13.12 6.99 2.82
C GLY A 122 -14.21 8.05 2.66
N ARG A 123 -14.38 8.93 3.66
CA ARG A 123 -15.32 10.07 3.60
C ARG A 123 -14.77 11.23 2.79
N ASP A 124 -13.49 11.56 2.99
CA ASP A 124 -12.82 12.69 2.34
C ASP A 124 -12.52 12.38 0.87
N TYR A 125 -12.37 11.10 0.52
CA TYR A 125 -12.14 10.60 -0.83
C TYR A 125 -13.12 9.47 -1.18
N PRO A 126 -14.40 9.77 -1.43
CA PRO A 126 -15.43 8.77 -1.67
C PRO A 126 -15.06 7.77 -2.77
N GLY A 127 -15.17 6.48 -2.46
CA GLY A 127 -14.85 5.38 -3.38
C GLY A 127 -13.35 5.07 -3.54
N ARG A 128 -12.46 5.88 -2.96
CA ARG A 128 -11.00 5.68 -3.07
C ARG A 128 -10.42 4.83 -1.96
N PHE A 129 -10.99 4.89 -0.75
CA PHE A 129 -10.48 4.13 0.39
C PHE A 129 -11.56 3.30 1.08
N GLY A 130 -11.22 2.04 1.36
CA GLY A 130 -11.89 1.16 2.34
C GLY A 130 -11.02 0.96 3.59
N LEU A 131 -11.41 0.07 4.50
CA LEU A 131 -10.73 -0.15 5.78
C LEU A 131 -10.66 -1.63 6.20
N PHE A 132 -9.44 -2.12 6.42
CA PHE A 132 -9.18 -3.24 7.33
C PHE A 132 -8.72 -2.70 8.67
N ALA A 133 -9.59 -2.83 9.67
CA ALA A 133 -9.37 -2.26 10.99
C ALA A 133 -8.13 -2.85 11.66
N ALA A 134 -7.31 -1.98 12.24
CA ALA A 134 -6.22 -2.37 13.11
C ALA A 134 -6.77 -2.68 14.51
N VAL A 135 -6.20 -3.69 15.16
CA VAL A 135 -6.60 -4.14 16.51
C VAL A 135 -5.42 -4.19 17.48
N PRO A 136 -5.63 -3.90 18.77
CA PRO A 136 -4.58 -3.81 19.79
C PRO A 136 -4.12 -5.19 20.32
N MET A 137 -3.92 -6.16 19.44
CA MET A 137 -3.35 -7.46 19.80
C MET A 137 -1.96 -7.28 20.46
N PRO A 138 -1.57 -8.12 21.45
CA PRO A 138 -2.23 -9.35 21.90
C PRO A 138 -3.29 -9.17 23.00
N ASP A 139 -3.74 -7.95 23.27
CA ASP A 139 -4.77 -7.68 24.26
C ASP A 139 -6.14 -8.15 23.76
N VAL A 140 -6.60 -9.31 24.24
CA VAL A 140 -7.83 -9.97 23.77
C VAL A 140 -9.06 -9.11 24.03
N ASP A 141 -9.22 -8.59 25.24
CA ASP A 141 -10.39 -7.77 25.60
C ASP A 141 -10.40 -6.45 24.81
N GLY A 142 -9.24 -5.80 24.70
CA GLY A 142 -9.08 -4.59 23.89
C GLY A 142 -9.38 -4.86 22.41
N THR A 143 -8.97 -6.02 21.91
CA THR A 143 -9.19 -6.46 20.53
C THR A 143 -10.66 -6.72 20.25
N LEU A 144 -11.36 -7.47 21.11
CA LEU A 144 -12.79 -7.73 20.96
C LEU A 144 -13.62 -6.44 20.99
N ALA A 145 -13.28 -5.52 21.90
CA ALA A 145 -13.93 -4.22 21.99
C ALA A 145 -13.70 -3.38 20.71
N GLU A 146 -12.49 -3.41 20.15
CA GLU A 146 -12.18 -2.66 18.93
C GLU A 146 -12.80 -3.30 17.69
N ILE A 147 -12.87 -4.64 17.60
CA ILE A 147 -13.59 -5.34 16.53
C ILE A 147 -15.06 -4.92 16.52
N ALA A 148 -15.72 -4.92 17.69
CA ALA A 148 -17.11 -4.47 17.79
C ALA A 148 -17.26 -3.01 17.32
N TYR A 149 -16.41 -2.09 17.81
CA TYR A 149 -16.48 -0.69 17.38
C TYR A 149 -16.24 -0.52 15.87
N ALA A 150 -15.19 -1.13 15.34
CA ALA A 150 -14.79 -0.97 13.95
C ALA A 150 -15.86 -1.50 12.98
N LEU A 151 -16.41 -2.68 13.24
CA LEU A 151 -17.41 -3.30 12.36
C LEU A 151 -18.80 -2.67 12.57
N ASP A 152 -19.20 -2.43 13.82
CA ASP A 152 -20.57 -1.99 14.12
C ASP A 152 -20.73 -0.47 13.96
N THR A 153 -19.70 0.32 14.28
CA THR A 153 -19.76 1.79 14.24
C THR A 153 -19.10 2.35 12.99
N LEU A 154 -17.83 1.99 12.74
CA LEU A 154 -17.09 2.55 11.60
C LEU A 154 -17.47 1.90 10.27
N LYS A 155 -18.12 0.74 10.31
CA LYS A 155 -18.45 -0.08 9.13
C LYS A 155 -17.20 -0.46 8.34
N ALA A 156 -16.13 -0.82 9.06
CA ALA A 156 -14.92 -1.34 8.45
C ALA A 156 -15.23 -2.57 7.58
N ASP A 157 -14.50 -2.71 6.47
CA ASP A 157 -14.66 -3.80 5.50
C ASP A 157 -14.05 -5.13 5.98
N GLY A 158 -13.28 -5.09 7.08
CA GLY A 158 -12.66 -6.26 7.70
C GLY A 158 -11.68 -5.87 8.80
N VAL A 159 -10.86 -6.82 9.24
CA VAL A 159 -9.86 -6.65 10.31
C VAL A 159 -8.51 -7.17 9.85
N GLY A 160 -7.46 -6.37 10.02
CA GLY A 160 -6.08 -6.74 9.67
C GLY A 160 -5.33 -7.37 10.84
N PHE A 161 -4.62 -8.46 10.58
CA PHE A 161 -3.76 -9.14 11.56
C PHE A 161 -2.32 -9.25 11.08
N PHE A 162 -1.39 -9.24 12.04
CA PHE A 162 -0.02 -9.69 11.80
C PHE A 162 0.06 -11.21 11.92
N THR A 163 1.14 -11.78 11.42
CA THR A 163 1.37 -13.24 11.47
C THR A 163 1.57 -13.75 12.90
N SER A 164 2.13 -12.92 13.78
CA SER A 164 2.38 -13.24 15.20
C SER A 164 2.37 -11.99 16.08
N TYR A 165 2.20 -12.21 17.38
CA TYR A 165 2.28 -11.19 18.43
C TYR A 165 3.17 -11.71 19.56
N GLY A 166 4.40 -11.19 19.64
CA GLY A 166 5.42 -11.74 20.52
C GLY A 166 5.80 -13.17 20.10
N ASP A 167 5.68 -14.11 21.03
CA ASP A 167 5.98 -15.53 20.85
C ASP A 167 4.76 -16.37 20.40
N LYS A 168 3.62 -15.72 20.08
CA LYS A 168 2.35 -16.41 19.77
C LYS A 168 1.91 -16.14 18.33
N TRP A 169 1.47 -17.19 17.66
CA TRP A 169 0.85 -17.12 16.33
C TRP A 169 -0.67 -17.09 16.45
N LEU A 170 -1.37 -16.72 15.38
CA LEU A 170 -2.84 -16.58 15.38
C LEU A 170 -3.60 -17.86 15.81
N GLY A 171 -2.99 -19.04 15.65
CA GLY A 171 -3.55 -20.31 16.12
C GLY A 171 -3.30 -20.64 17.59
N ASP A 172 -2.62 -19.77 18.34
CA ASP A 172 -2.40 -19.95 19.78
C ASP A 172 -3.74 -19.91 20.55
N PRO A 173 -3.98 -20.82 21.52
CA PRO A 173 -5.22 -20.84 22.31
C PRO A 173 -5.55 -19.53 23.02
N ALA A 174 -4.56 -18.69 23.32
CA ALA A 174 -4.80 -17.37 23.90
C ALA A 174 -5.62 -16.44 22.97
N PHE A 175 -5.59 -16.67 21.66
CA PHE A 175 -6.30 -15.85 20.66
C PHE A 175 -7.61 -16.48 20.15
N THR A 176 -7.97 -17.68 20.63
CA THR A 176 -9.23 -18.35 20.27
C THR A 176 -10.46 -17.44 20.39
N PRO A 177 -10.66 -16.67 21.49
CA PRO A 177 -11.83 -15.81 21.61
C PRO A 177 -11.95 -14.78 20.47
N VAL A 178 -10.82 -14.24 20.00
CA VAL A 178 -10.80 -13.28 18.89
C VAL A 178 -11.19 -13.95 17.58
N MET A 179 -10.64 -15.14 17.30
CA MET A 179 -10.92 -15.89 16.07
C MET A 179 -12.38 -16.38 16.02
N GLU A 180 -12.93 -16.82 17.14
CA GLU A 180 -14.32 -17.23 17.25
C GLU A 180 -15.27 -16.05 17.03
N GLU A 181 -14.96 -14.87 17.56
CA GLU A 181 -15.77 -13.67 17.37
C GLU A 181 -15.80 -13.22 15.89
N LEU A 182 -14.65 -13.26 15.21
CA LEU A 182 -14.60 -12.98 13.77
C LEU A 182 -15.43 -13.99 12.97
N ASN A 183 -15.26 -15.30 13.23
CA ASN A 183 -16.04 -16.33 12.55
C ASN A 183 -17.56 -16.22 12.81
N ARG A 184 -17.95 -15.73 14.00
CA ARG A 184 -19.36 -15.46 14.34
C ARG A 184 -19.93 -14.32 13.50
N ARG A 185 -19.14 -13.28 13.22
CA ARG A 185 -19.55 -12.09 12.47
C ARG A 185 -19.57 -12.27 10.94
N LYS A 186 -18.86 -13.29 10.41
CA LYS A 186 -18.63 -13.54 8.98
C LYS A 186 -17.82 -12.43 8.32
#